data_AF-A0A3C1HVI9-F1
#
_entry.id   AF-A0A3C1HVI9-F1
#
_cell.length_a   1.000
_cell.length_b   1.000
_cell.length_c   1.000
_cell.angle_alpha   90.00
_cell.angle_beta   90.00
_cell.angle_gamma   90.00
#
_symmetry.space_group_name_H-M   'P 1'
#
loop_
_entity.id
_entity.type
_entity.pdbx_description
1 polymer ?
#
loop_
_entity_poly.entity_id
_entity_poly.type
_entity_poly.pdbx_seq_one_letter_code
_entity_poly.pdbx_strand_id
1 'polypeptide(L)'
;GDDFKINVRVTNTSGKTVENIALTVPLPTAWEINNDRIGGGESSSSTSFSYQDFKDEAVYTYFNLSSGSRIDLTFYATVAYDGSFYIPAVHAEAMYDDSIGAIIPGIYVEQKK
;
A
#
# COMPACT_ATOMS: atom_id res chain seq x y z
N GLY A 1 -13.82 -9.17 -13.95
CA GLY A 1 -13.56 -9.45 -12.53
C GLY A 1 -14.29 -8.42 -11.74
N ASP A 2 -14.42 -8.62 -10.43
CA ASP A 2 -14.93 -7.58 -9.56
C ASP A 2 -13.77 -6.64 -9.19
N ASP A 3 -13.95 -5.37 -9.51
CA ASP A 3 -12.99 -4.32 -9.20
C ASP A 3 -13.18 -3.86 -7.75
N PHE A 4 -12.07 -3.74 -7.03
CA PHE A 4 -12.06 -3.24 -5.65
C PHE A 4 -10.90 -2.28 -5.42
N LYS A 5 -11.00 -1.54 -4.31
CA LYS A 5 -9.99 -0.57 -3.89
C LYS A 5 -9.34 -1.02 -2.59
N ILE A 6 -8.02 -0.91 -2.54
CA ILE A 6 -7.22 -1.14 -1.34
C ILE A 6 -6.83 0.24 -0.80
N ASN A 7 -7.29 0.58 0.40
CA ASN A 7 -6.96 1.84 1.05
C ASN A 7 -5.97 1.57 2.19
N VAL A 8 -4.75 2.10 2.07
CA VAL A 8 -3.72 1.98 3.09
C VAL A 8 -3.47 3.35 3.69
N ARG A 9 -3.64 3.46 5.01
CA ARG A 9 -3.33 4.67 5.78
C ARG A 9 -2.11 4.42 6.63
N VAL A 10 -1.09 5.25 6.47
CA VAL A 10 0.10 5.26 7.33
C VAL A 10 0.11 6.55 8.13
N THR A 11 0.23 6.44 9.45
CA THR A 11 0.24 7.59 10.37
C THR A 11 1.53 7.58 11.17
N ASN A 12 2.23 8.70 11.19
CA ASN A 12 3.38 8.89 12.06
C ASN A 12 2.90 9.27 13.46
N THR A 13 2.97 8.32 14.38
CA THR A 13 2.59 8.51 15.80
C THR A 13 3.74 9.03 16.66
N SER A 14 4.94 9.16 16.09
CA SER A 14 6.10 9.67 16.80
C SER A 14 6.07 11.19 16.92
N GLY A 15 6.85 11.73 17.87
CA GLY A 15 7.02 13.17 18.05
C GLY A 15 7.95 13.84 17.04
N LYS A 16 8.58 13.08 16.13
CA LYS A 16 9.56 13.57 15.15
C LYS A 16 9.10 13.31 13.72
N THR A 17 9.65 14.06 12.76
CA THR A 17 9.50 13.70 11.35
C THR A 17 10.22 12.37 11.10
N VAL A 18 9.56 11.49 10.35
CA VAL A 18 10.13 10.22 9.89
C VAL A 18 10.31 10.33 8.38
N GLU A 19 11.55 10.22 7.94
CA GLU A 19 11.94 10.31 6.53
C GLU A 19 12.32 8.94 5.99
N ASN A 20 12.28 8.80 4.66
CA ASN A 20 12.63 7.57 3.94
C ASN A 20 11.81 6.37 4.44
N ILE A 21 10.50 6.55 4.53
CA ILE A 21 9.57 5.47 4.87
C ILE A 21 9.36 4.63 3.62
N ALA A 22 9.53 3.32 3.75
CA ALA A 22 9.13 2.34 2.74
C ALA A 22 7.83 1.65 3.19
N LEU A 23 6.77 1.79 2.40
CA LEU A 23 5.56 0.98 2.51
C LEU A 23 5.63 -0.17 1.51
N THR A 24 5.40 -1.38 1.99
CA THR A 24 5.24 -2.60 1.18
C THR A 24 3.82 -3.11 1.32
N VAL A 25 3.10 -3.16 0.19
CA VAL A 25 1.77 -3.75 0.07
C VAL A 25 1.89 -5.00 -0.79
N PRO A 26 1.95 -6.21 -0.20
CA PRO A 26 2.02 -7.45 -0.97
C PRO A 26 0.75 -7.69 -1.78
N LEU A 27 0.93 -8.27 -2.96
CA LEU A 27 -0.14 -8.66 -3.87
C LEU A 27 -0.40 -10.15 -3.74
N PRO A 28 -1.60 -10.55 -3.27
CA PRO A 28 -2.01 -11.95 -3.31
C PRO A 28 -2.07 -12.44 -4.76
N THR A 29 -1.82 -13.73 -4.97
CA THR A 29 -1.79 -14.35 -6.31
C THR A 29 -3.11 -14.25 -7.09
N ALA A 30 -4.22 -13.95 -6.42
CA ALA A 30 -5.53 -13.80 -7.04
C ALA A 30 -5.86 -12.36 -7.48
N TRP A 31 -5.00 -11.39 -7.15
CA TRP A 31 -5.26 -9.98 -7.38
C TRP A 31 -4.40 -9.46 -8.53
N GLU A 32 -5.03 -8.83 -9.50
CA GLU A 32 -4.35 -8.09 -10.56
C GLU A 32 -4.44 -6.60 -10.25
N ILE A 33 -3.30 -5.91 -10.16
CA ILE A 33 -3.28 -4.46 -9.93
C ILE A 33 -3.54 -3.70 -11.22
N ASN A 34 -4.48 -2.78 -11.15
CA ASN A 34 -4.79 -1.85 -12.22
C ASN A 34 -3.89 -0.62 -12.06
N ASN A 35 -2.85 -0.52 -12.89
CA ASN A 35 -1.96 0.64 -12.89
C ASN A 35 -2.61 1.81 -13.65
N ASP A 36 -3.28 2.70 -12.92
CA ASP A 36 -3.98 3.85 -13.49
C ASP A 36 -3.04 4.91 -14.10
N ARG A 37 -1.70 4.77 -13.94
CA ARG A 37 -0.71 5.72 -14.47
C ARG A 37 -0.71 5.82 -16.00
N ILE A 38 -1.32 4.87 -16.71
CA ILE A 38 -1.45 4.88 -18.19
C ILE A 38 -2.65 5.73 -18.65
N GLY A 39 -3.55 6.12 -17.73
CA GLY A 39 -4.84 6.74 -18.04
C GLY A 39 -4.93 8.26 -17.88
N GLY A 40 -3.82 9.02 -17.89
CA GLY A 40 -3.83 10.48 -18.08
C GLY A 40 -4.77 11.32 -17.18
N GLY A 41 -5.21 10.79 -16.04
CA GLY A 41 -6.11 11.45 -15.11
C GLY A 41 -5.35 11.87 -13.88
N GLU A 42 -5.01 13.16 -13.78
CA GLU A 42 -4.63 13.78 -12.51
C GLU A 42 -5.80 13.61 -11.52
N SER A 43 -5.77 12.53 -10.72
CA SER A 43 -6.65 12.41 -9.57
C SER A 43 -6.09 13.27 -8.44
N SER A 44 -6.42 14.57 -8.56
CA SER A 44 -6.81 15.49 -7.49
C SER A 44 -6.39 15.11 -6.06
N SER A 45 -5.51 15.94 -5.49
CA SER A 45 -5.07 16.00 -4.08
C SER A 45 -3.80 15.22 -3.72
N SER A 46 -2.64 15.79 -4.08
CA SER A 46 -1.46 15.93 -3.21
C SER A 46 -1.10 14.77 -2.29
N THR A 47 -1.13 13.53 -2.77
CA THR A 47 -0.57 12.40 -2.02
C THR A 47 0.94 12.43 -2.26
N SER A 48 1.68 13.18 -1.46
CA SER A 48 3.10 13.43 -1.70
C SER A 48 3.96 12.24 -1.25
N PHE A 49 3.92 11.16 -2.02
CA PHE A 49 4.96 10.14 -2.00
C PHE A 49 6.05 10.49 -3.01
N SER A 50 7.29 10.11 -2.72
CA SER A 50 8.47 10.41 -3.53
C SER A 50 8.61 9.45 -4.70
N TYR A 51 8.28 8.18 -4.52
CA TYR A 51 8.40 7.15 -5.55
C TYR A 51 7.44 5.99 -5.27
N GLN A 52 6.98 5.33 -6.33
CA GLN A 52 6.15 4.14 -6.23
C GLN A 52 6.58 3.15 -7.31
N ASP A 53 6.82 1.90 -6.89
CA ASP A 53 7.26 0.79 -7.73
C ASP A 53 6.23 -0.33 -7.68
N PHE A 54 5.70 -0.70 -8.84
CA PHE A 54 4.72 -1.78 -8.98
C PHE A 54 5.44 -3.02 -9.49
N LYS A 55 5.47 -4.06 -8.67
CA LYS A 55 5.97 -5.39 -9.04
C LYS A 55 4.84 -6.40 -9.01
N ASP A 56 5.10 -7.59 -9.55
CA ASP A 56 4.14 -8.69 -9.60
C ASP A 56 3.73 -9.17 -8.19
N GLU A 57 4.66 -9.11 -7.22
CA GLU A 57 4.44 -9.63 -5.86
C GLU A 57 4.05 -8.56 -4.84
N ALA A 58 4.29 -7.28 -5.12
CA ALA A 58 4.09 -6.20 -4.17
C ALA A 58 4.13 -4.82 -4.84
N VAL A 59 3.47 -3.85 -4.20
CA VAL A 59 3.65 -2.43 -4.49
C VAL A 59 4.48 -1.79 -3.39
N TYR A 60 5.57 -1.12 -3.78
CA TYR A 60 6.42 -0.36 -2.88
C TYR A 60 6.14 1.12 -3.04
N THR A 61 5.90 1.84 -1.95
CA THR A 61 5.69 3.30 -1.97
C THR A 61 6.60 3.97 -0.96
N TYR A 62 7.33 4.99 -1.39
CA TYR A 62 8.32 5.69 -0.58
C TYR A 62 7.88 7.11 -0.29
N PHE A 63 7.91 7.54 0.97
CA PHE A 63 7.44 8.86 1.38
C PHE A 63 8.06 9.31 2.71
N ASN A 64 7.80 10.56 3.07
CA ASN A 64 8.14 11.14 4.38
C ASN A 64 6.87 11.52 5.12
N LEU A 65 6.87 11.43 6.45
CA LEU A 65 5.77 11.89 7.29
C LEU A 65 6.29 12.80 8.40
N SER A 66 5.79 14.04 8.43
CA SER A 66 5.98 14.92 9.58
C SER A 66 5.35 14.32 10.85
N SER A 67 5.79 14.79 12.01
CA SER A 67 5.21 14.41 13.31
C SER A 67 3.69 14.56 13.32
N GLY A 68 2.96 13.49 13.68
CA GLY A 68 1.49 13.46 13.72
C GLY A 68 0.78 13.42 12.37
N SER A 69 1.51 13.52 11.25
CA SER A 69 0.92 13.49 9.90
C SER A 69 0.61 12.08 9.44
N ARG A 70 -0.26 11.98 8.43
CA ARG A 70 -0.62 10.73 7.77
C ARG A 70 -0.61 10.86 6.25
N ILE A 71 -0.50 9.73 5.58
CA ILE A 71 -0.73 9.59 4.15
C ILE A 71 -1.78 8.50 3.91
N ASP A 72 -2.67 8.75 2.97
CA ASP A 72 -3.73 7.84 2.54
C ASP A 72 -3.42 7.43 1.09
N LEU A 73 -3.17 6.14 0.86
CA LEU A 73 -2.80 5.57 -0.45
C LEU A 73 -3.91 4.64 -0.92
N THR A 74 -4.36 4.83 -2.17
CA THR A 74 -5.39 4.00 -2.79
C THR A 74 -4.79 3.21 -3.95
N PHE A 75 -4.96 1.90 -3.92
CA PHE A 75 -4.61 1.00 -5.02
C PHE A 75 -5.88 0.38 -5.60
N TYR A 76 -5.89 0.15 -6.90
CA TYR A 76 -7.00 -0.45 -7.62
C TYR A 76 -6.60 -1.84 -8.06
N ALA A 77 -7.49 -2.80 -7.82
CA ALA A 77 -7.22 -4.20 -8.09
C ALA A 77 -8.49 -4.91 -8.58
N THR A 78 -8.30 -6.00 -9.31
CA THR A 78 -9.37 -6.87 -9.77
C THR A 78 -9.11 -8.29 -9.25
N VAL A 79 -10.17 -8.98 -8.81
CA VAL A 79 -10.07 -10.40 -8.45
C VAL A 79 -10.13 -11.26 -9.71
N ALA A 80 -9.10 -12.09 -9.92
CA ALA A 80 -9.00 -12.98 -11.07
C ALA A 80 -9.78 -14.29 -10.87
N TYR A 81 -9.79 -14.84 -9.65
CA TYR A 81 -10.36 -16.17 -9.36
C TYR A 81 -11.07 -16.26 -8.01
N ASP A 82 -12.07 -17.14 -7.92
CA ASP A 82 -12.71 -17.54 -6.66
C ASP A 82 -11.79 -18.42 -5.83
N GLY A 83 -11.88 -18.29 -4.50
CA GLY A 83 -11.15 -19.17 -3.59
C GLY A 83 -10.77 -18.52 -2.26
N SER A 84 -10.03 -19.29 -1.46
CA SER A 84 -9.43 -18.80 -0.22
C SER A 84 -7.99 -18.37 -0.49
N PHE A 85 -7.68 -17.12 -0.20
CA PHE A 85 -6.35 -16.54 -0.41
C PHE A 85 -5.80 -16.00 0.89
N TYR A 86 -4.49 -16.15 1.05
CA TYR A 86 -3.78 -15.48 2.13
C TYR A 86 -3.29 -14.12 1.62
N ILE A 87 -3.75 -13.05 2.25
CA ILE A 87 -3.20 -11.71 2.06
C ILE A 87 -1.99 -11.60 3.00
N PRO A 88 -0.77 -11.42 2.47
CA PRO A 88 0.41 -11.25 3.32
C PRO A 88 0.33 -9.94 4.12
N ALA A 89 1.19 -9.82 5.13
CA ALA A 89 1.22 -8.65 5.98
C ALA A 89 1.61 -7.38 5.20
N VAL A 90 1.00 -6.24 5.54
CA VAL A 90 1.38 -4.92 5.01
C VAL A 90 2.35 -4.27 5.98
N HIS A 91 3.46 -3.76 5.47
CA HIS A 91 4.56 -3.21 6.27
C HIS A 91 4.85 -1.76 5.91
N ALA A 92 5.10 -0.92 6.91
CA ALA A 92 5.66 0.42 6.72
C ALA A 92 6.82 0.62 7.70
N GLU A 93 8.02 0.95 7.21
CA GLU A 93 9.22 1.07 8.04
C GLU A 93 10.11 2.23 7.61
N ALA A 94 10.85 2.81 8.55
CA ALA A 94 11.89 3.78 8.24
C ALA A 94 13.15 3.07 7.76
N MET A 95 13.60 3.33 6.53
CA MET A 95 14.71 2.59 5.90
C MET A 95 16.07 2.71 6.63
N TYR A 96 16.22 3.71 7.50
CA TYR A 96 17.46 4.00 8.23
C TYR A 96 17.29 4.01 9.75
N ASP A 97 16.11 3.64 10.26
CA ASP A 97 15.80 3.57 11.70
C ASP A 97 14.90 2.36 11.96
N ASP A 98 15.51 1.22 12.28
CA ASP A 98 14.83 -0.08 12.49
C ASP A 98 13.91 -0.10 13.72
N SER A 99 14.00 0.92 14.59
CA SER A 99 13.11 1.09 15.74
C SER A 99 11.73 1.63 15.34
N ILE A 100 11.57 2.09 14.09
CA ILE A 100 10.34 2.68 13.58
C ILE A 100 9.75 1.80 12.48
N GLY A 101 8.69 1.08 12.83
CA GLY A 101 7.92 0.28 11.89
C GLY A 101 6.48 0.05 12.34
N ALA A 102 5.64 -0.29 11.39
CA ALA A 102 4.27 -0.70 11.59
C ALA A 102 3.94 -1.88 10.68
N ILE A 103 3.14 -2.81 11.20
CA ILE A 103 2.70 -4.00 10.47
C ILE A 103 1.20 -4.18 10.67
N ILE A 104 0.50 -4.45 9.57
CA ILE A 104 -0.83 -5.05 9.62
C ILE A 104 -0.63 -6.53 9.30
N PRO A 105 -0.93 -7.45 10.24
CA PRO A 105 -0.70 -8.87 10.02
C PRO A 105 -1.54 -9.37 8.85
N GLY A 106 -1.02 -10.39 8.18
CA GLY A 106 -1.72 -11.03 7.07
C GLY A 106 -3.03 -11.68 7.51
N ILE A 107 -3.94 -11.85 6.57
CA ILE A 107 -5.28 -12.36 6.81
C ILE A 107 -5.69 -13.34 5.72
N TYR A 108 -6.37 -14.41 6.12
CA TYR A 108 -7.06 -15.29 5.20
C TYR A 108 -8.39 -14.66 4.79
N VAL A 109 -8.61 -14.54 3.49
CA VAL A 109 -9.87 -14.06 2.92
C VAL A 109 -10.46 -15.13 2.02
N GLU A 110 -11.78 -15.30 2.10
CA GLU A 110 -12.54 -16.06 1.12
C GLU A 110 -13.12 -15.08 0.10
N GLN A 111 -12.79 -15.27 -1.17
CA GLN A 111 -13.31 -14.47 -2.26
C GLN A 111 -14.26 -15.31 -3.10
N LYS A 112 -15.43 -14.71 -3.35
CA LYS A 112 -16.52 -15.25 -4.16
C LYS A 112 -16.95 -14.15 -5.12
N LYS A 113 -16.92 -14.48 -6.40
CA LYS A 113 -17.40 -13.74 -7.55
C LYS A 113 -18.91 -13.94 -7.74
#